data_AF-A0A453AIQ1-F1
#
_entry.id   AF-A0A453AIQ1-F1
#
_cell.length_a   1.000
_cell.length_b   1.000
_cell.length_c   1.000
_cell.angle_alpha   90.00
_cell.angle_beta   90.00
_cell.angle_gamma   90.00
#
_symmetry.space_group_name_H-M   'P 1'
#
loop_
_entity.id
_entity.type
_entity.pdbx_description
1 polymer ?
#
loop_
_entity_poly.entity_id
_entity_poly.type
_entity_poly.pdbx_seq_one_letter_code
_entity_poly.pdbx_strand_id
1 'polypeptide(L)'
;MIHKAEREKHKRDLLNDLFSELGEMLEADRQTNGKACILTDTTRILRDLLSQLESLRKENSTLQNESHYVTMERNELQDENSVLRNEILE
;
A
#
# COMPACT_ATOMS: atom_id res chain seq x y z
N MET A 1 -7.79 38.47 -29.14
CA MET A 1 -7.95 38.35 -27.67
C MET A 1 -9.00 37.31 -27.26
N ILE A 2 -10.16 37.25 -27.93
CA ILE A 2 -11.26 36.31 -27.65
C ILE A 2 -10.80 34.83 -27.65
N HIS A 3 -10.07 34.37 -28.66
CA HIS A 3 -9.55 32.99 -28.70
C HIS A 3 -8.58 32.62 -27.57
N LYS A 4 -7.85 33.59 -27.00
CA LYS A 4 -6.97 33.33 -25.86
C LYS A 4 -7.79 33.12 -24.58
N ALA A 5 -8.84 33.91 -24.39
CA ALA A 5 -9.75 33.78 -23.27
C ALA A 5 -10.54 32.46 -23.32
N GLU A 6 -11.01 32.05 -24.51
CA GLU A 6 -11.69 30.77 -24.71
C GLU A 6 -10.79 29.58 -24.39
N ARG A 7 -9.55 29.56 -24.91
CA ARG A 7 -8.59 28.48 -24.59
C ARG A 7 -8.31 28.38 -23.10
N GLU A 8 -8.13 29.52 -22.43
CA GLU A 8 -7.89 29.54 -20.98
C GLU A 8 -9.13 29.09 -20.19
N LYS A 9 -10.35 29.41 -20.66
CA LYS A 9 -11.58 28.87 -20.06
C LYS A 9 -11.59 27.35 -20.10
N HIS A 10 -11.39 26.74 -21.27
CA HIS A 10 -11.36 25.28 -21.42
C HIS A 10 -10.30 24.63 -20.54
N LYS A 11 -9.12 25.25 -20.42
CA LYS A 11 -8.06 24.76 -19.53
C LYS A 11 -8.48 24.77 -18.06
N ARG A 12 -9.18 25.82 -17.61
CA ARG A 12 -9.69 25.88 -16.23
C ARG A 12 -10.82 24.90 -15.98
N ASP A 13 -11.70 24.72 -16.95
CA ASP A 13 -12.80 23.75 -16.85
C ASP A 13 -12.22 22.33 -16.69
N LEU A 14 -11.28 21.93 -17.55
CA LEU A 14 -10.56 20.65 -17.41
C LEU A 14 -9.88 20.49 -16.05
N LEU A 15 -9.20 21.55 -15.56
CA LEU A 15 -8.54 21.48 -14.26
C LEU A 15 -9.55 21.33 -13.11
N ASN A 16 -10.72 21.97 -13.20
CA ASN A 16 -11.77 21.83 -12.20
C ASN A 16 -12.36 20.41 -12.18
N ASP A 17 -12.52 19.79 -13.35
CA ASP A 17 -12.98 18.41 -13.47
C ASP A 17 -12.00 17.46 -12.78
N LEU A 18 -10.70 17.61 -13.02
CA LEU A 18 -9.65 16.83 -12.34
C LEU A 18 -9.65 17.01 -10.82
N PHE A 19 -9.85 18.24 -10.33
CA PHE A 19 -9.98 18.47 -8.87
C PHE A 19 -11.23 17.84 -8.29
N SER A 20 -12.32 17.80 -9.06
CA SER A 20 -13.59 17.22 -8.63
C SER A 20 -13.49 15.69 -8.55
N GLU A 21 -12.92 15.05 -9.57
CA GLU A 21 -12.66 13.60 -9.58
C GLU A 21 -11.73 13.20 -8.43
N LEU A 22 -10.65 13.97 -8.21
CA LEU A 22 -9.75 13.72 -7.09
C LEU A 22 -10.47 13.90 -5.74
N GLY A 23 -11.28 14.95 -5.58
CA GLY A 23 -12.05 15.17 -4.36
C GLY A 23 -13.04 14.05 -4.06
N GLU A 24 -13.72 13.53 -5.07
CA GLU A 24 -14.63 12.38 -4.94
C GLU A 24 -13.91 11.12 -4.49
N MET A 25 -12.73 10.84 -5.04
CA MET A 25 -11.90 9.68 -4.66
C MET A 25 -11.45 9.72 -3.20
N LEU A 26 -11.27 10.92 -2.65
CA LEU A 26 -10.92 11.13 -1.24
C LEU A 26 -12.13 11.08 -0.30
N GLU A 27 -13.35 10.86 -0.84
CA GLU A 27 -14.62 11.02 -0.12
C GLU A 27 -14.74 12.42 0.54
N ALA A 28 -14.07 13.42 -0.05
CA ALA A 28 -14.04 14.75 0.50
C ALA A 28 -15.43 15.39 0.36
N ASP A 29 -16.02 15.86 1.47
CA ASP A 29 -17.27 16.60 1.42
C ASP A 29 -17.10 17.85 0.53
N ARG A 30 -17.94 17.93 -0.51
CA ARG A 30 -17.93 19.00 -1.51
C ARG A 30 -18.19 20.37 -0.89
N GLN A 31 -18.79 20.43 0.29
CA GLN A 31 -19.19 21.67 0.96
C GLN A 31 -18.02 22.41 1.63
N THR A 32 -16.92 21.74 1.97
CA THR A 32 -15.88 22.30 2.88
C THR A 32 -14.45 22.28 2.34
N ASN A 33 -14.18 21.57 1.24
CA ASN A 33 -12.81 21.27 0.83
C ASN A 33 -12.36 22.06 -0.40
N GLY A 34 -11.65 23.16 -0.17
CA GLY A 34 -10.96 23.91 -1.23
C GLY A 34 -9.85 23.09 -1.90
N LYS A 35 -9.43 23.48 -3.11
CA LYS A 35 -8.39 22.80 -3.91
C LYS A 35 -7.08 22.55 -3.14
N ALA A 36 -6.68 23.47 -2.27
CA ALA A 36 -5.49 23.31 -1.43
C ALA A 36 -5.64 22.16 -0.41
N CYS A 37 -6.85 21.98 0.14
CA CYS A 37 -7.17 20.87 1.03
C CYS A 37 -7.07 19.54 0.28
N ILE A 38 -7.72 19.45 -0.89
CA ILE A 38 -7.68 18.26 -1.76
C ILE A 38 -6.23 17.82 -2.03
N LEU A 39 -5.35 18.74 -2.42
CA LEU A 39 -3.94 18.41 -2.67
C LEU A 39 -3.20 17.98 -1.39
N THR A 40 -3.44 18.69 -0.28
CA THR A 40 -2.79 18.41 1.00
C THR A 40 -3.18 17.03 1.52
N ASP A 41 -4.48 16.72 1.49
CA ASP A 41 -5.01 15.44 1.92
C ASP A 41 -4.58 14.31 1.01
N THR A 42 -4.63 14.49 -0.31
CA THR A 42 -4.09 13.50 -1.28
C THR A 42 -2.64 13.19 -0.95
N THR A 43 -1.82 14.23 -0.75
CA THR A 43 -0.39 14.07 -0.47
C THR A 43 -0.17 13.34 0.86
N ARG A 44 -0.96 13.67 1.90
CA ARG A 44 -0.89 13.00 3.20
C ARG A 44 -1.28 11.53 3.09
N ILE A 45 -2.42 11.23 2.48
CA ILE A 45 -2.92 9.86 2.28
C ILE A 45 -1.92 9.02 1.48
N LEU A 46 -1.33 9.57 0.41
CA LEU A 46 -0.30 8.86 -0.36
C LEU A 46 0.93 8.51 0.48
N ARG A 47 1.39 9.42 1.36
CA ARG A 47 2.51 9.12 2.27
C ARG A 47 2.13 8.04 3.29
N ASP A 48 0.92 8.13 3.85
CA ASP A 48 0.44 7.17 4.83
C ASP A 48 0.31 5.76 4.22
N LEU A 49 -0.20 5.67 2.99
CA LEU A 49 -0.30 4.42 2.23
C LEU A 49 1.09 3.85 1.88
N LEU A 50 2.03 4.71 1.48
CA LEU A 50 3.40 4.28 1.19
C LEU A 50 4.08 3.69 2.44
N SER A 51 3.92 4.37 3.59
CA SER A 51 4.43 3.90 4.89
C SER A 51 3.81 2.56 5.30
N GLN A 52 2.49 2.40 5.12
CA GLN A 52 1.80 1.13 5.38
C GLN A 52 2.33 0.01 4.48
N LEU A 53 2.54 0.29 3.19
CA LEU A 53 3.09 -0.67 2.24
C LEU A 53 4.51 -1.11 2.61
N GLU A 54 5.35 -0.18 3.06
CA GLU A 54 6.70 -0.49 3.55
C GLU A 54 6.66 -1.38 4.81
N SER A 55 5.78 -1.05 5.76
CA SER A 55 5.57 -1.86 6.97
C SER A 55 5.11 -3.28 6.64
N LEU A 56 4.11 -3.42 5.77
CA LEU A 56 3.59 -4.72 5.33
C LEU A 56 4.65 -5.56 4.60
N ARG A 57 5.49 -4.92 3.77
CA ARG A 57 6.62 -5.62 3.12
C ARG A 57 7.62 -6.15 4.15
N LYS A 58 7.92 -5.35 5.19
CA LYS A 58 8.81 -5.77 6.27
C LYS A 58 8.21 -6.94 7.06
N GLU A 59 6.95 -6.85 7.45
CA GLU A 59 6.24 -7.91 8.17
C GLU A 59 6.18 -9.20 7.35
N ASN A 60 5.85 -9.12 6.06
CA ASN A 60 5.82 -10.27 5.18
C ASN A 60 7.21 -10.94 5.06
N SER A 61 8.28 -10.15 4.99
CA SER A 61 9.65 -10.69 4.99
C SER A 61 9.98 -11.40 6.32
N THR A 62 9.61 -10.81 7.46
CA THR A 62 9.76 -11.45 8.77
C THR A 62 9.01 -12.78 8.83
N LEU A 63 7.74 -12.80 8.45
CA LEU A 63 6.91 -14.02 8.45
C LEU A 63 7.47 -15.11 7.52
N GLN A 64 8.00 -14.74 6.36
CA GLN A 64 8.65 -15.68 5.45
C GLN A 64 9.90 -16.31 6.08
N ASN A 65 10.71 -15.52 6.77
CA ASN A 65 11.91 -16.02 7.47
C ASN A 65 11.54 -16.93 8.64
N GLU A 66 10.55 -16.56 9.45
CA GLU A 66 10.04 -17.37 10.55
C GLU A 66 9.47 -18.70 10.04
N SER A 67 8.67 -18.66 8.97
CA SER A 67 8.12 -19.87 8.34
C SER A 67 9.21 -20.79 7.82
N HIS A 68 10.27 -20.23 7.22
CA HIS A 68 11.43 -21.01 6.78
C HIS A 68 12.15 -21.66 7.96
N TYR A 69 12.41 -20.91 9.03
CA TYR A 69 13.05 -21.43 10.24
C TYR A 69 12.26 -22.58 10.86
N VAL A 70 10.95 -22.41 11.06
CA VAL A 70 10.07 -23.45 11.60
C VAL A 70 10.04 -24.70 10.71
N THR A 71 10.08 -24.51 9.38
CA THR A 71 10.14 -25.62 8.44
C THR A 71 11.46 -26.41 8.58
N MET A 72 12.58 -25.70 8.78
CA MET A 72 13.88 -26.32 8.97
C MET A 72 13.94 -27.10 10.28
N GLU A 73 13.54 -26.49 11.40
CA GLU A 73 13.50 -27.13 12.72
C GLU A 73 12.60 -28.38 12.71
N ARG A 74 11.43 -28.31 12.05
CA ARG A 74 10.55 -29.47 11.88
C ARG A 74 11.25 -30.62 11.14
N ASN A 75 11.99 -30.31 10.08
CA ASN A 75 12.70 -31.33 9.30
C ASN A 75 13.83 -31.96 10.13
N GLU A 76 14.60 -31.16 10.87
CA GLU A 76 15.65 -31.65 11.78
C GLU A 76 15.09 -32.61 12.84
N LEU A 77 13.97 -32.21 13.50
CA LEU A 77 13.29 -33.07 14.46
C LEU A 77 12.76 -34.38 13.84
N GLN A 78 12.30 -34.33 12.58
CA GLN A 78 11.86 -35.52 11.87
C GLN A 78 13.03 -36.47 11.59
N ASP A 79 14.17 -35.93 11.17
CA ASP A 79 15.39 -36.69 10.93
C ASP A 79 15.90 -37.33 12.23
N GLU A 80 15.99 -36.57 13.33
CA GLU A 80 16.36 -37.09 14.65
C GLU A 80 15.41 -38.20 15.13
N ASN A 81 14.09 -38.01 14.97
CA ASN A 81 13.11 -39.02 15.34
C ASN A 81 13.30 -40.31 14.52
N SER A 82 13.65 -40.19 13.23
CA SER A 82 13.89 -41.33 12.37
C SER A 82 15.14 -42.12 12.80
N VAL A 83 16.21 -41.43 13.19
CA VAL A 83 17.44 -42.03 13.71
C VAL A 83 17.14 -42.80 15.00
N LEU A 84 16.47 -42.16 15.96
CA LEU A 84 16.09 -42.80 17.23
C LEU A 84 15.19 -44.03 17.02
N ARG A 85 14.27 -43.97 16.06
CA ARG A 85 13.41 -45.13 15.72
C ARG A 85 14.23 -46.29 15.17
N ASN A 86 15.23 -46.02 14.33
CA ASN A 86 16.10 -47.06 13.79
C ASN A 86 16.94 -47.70 14.91
N GLU A 87 17.48 -46.90 15.83
CA GLU A 87 18.25 -47.39 16.99
C GLU A 87 17.42 -48.26 17.95
N ILE A 88 16.11 -48.04 18.05
CA ILE A 88 15.19 -48.88 18.86
C ILE A 88 14.87 -50.21 18.16
N LEU A 89 14.93 -50.23 16.82
CA LEU A 89 14.56 -51.39 16.00
C LEU A 89 15.74 -52.33 15.71
N GLU A 90 16.98 -51.89 15.92
CA GLU A 90 18.20 -52.73 15.99
C GLU A 90 18.30 -53.51 17.31
#